data_AF-A0A326QE49-F1
#
_entry.id   AF-A0A326QE49-F1
#
_cell.length_a   1.000
_cell.length_b   1.000
_cell.length_c   1.000
_cell.angle_alpha   90.00
_cell.angle_beta   90.00
_cell.angle_gamma   90.00
#
_symmetry.space_group_name_H-M   'P 1'
#
loop_
_entity.id
_entity.type
_entity.pdbx_description
1 polymer ?
#
loop_
_entity_poly.entity_id
_entity_poly.type
_entity_poly.pdbx_seq_one_letter_code
_entity_poly.pdbx_strand_id
1 'polypeptide(L)'
;MELPIDHFQLLGVRPATDAQTVLHTLQQRLDRPPEQGFTAGALEARAVLLRESADVLSDPERRQAYEAELMALDTEDGALTPGLDVPPSREMGALLLLWEAGLAIDAFDAARRCLQPPQAPALGSHREADLTLLAGEACRMGARELQGRRQFERAAQLLQEGITLMRRTGRQPEQQRQMEHDVADLLPFRVLDLLRRDLSATDERAEGLNLLEMLVERRGGLEGDGDPALPRKDFQDFFKQIRHYLTVQEQVDLFSRWASGNATTPGSATAEFLACLALTASGFAQRKPERIAAAQLRLEASGQPGLQPFLACQHLLLGRVATAEACFSQGADPALRAWAAEHGSEPLAQLCAYCCDWLRRDVLAGYRDIEIDPDLEAYFADRDVQAYVEQLDRRQNRELQGRSHAGTEAMSAAPLTTAPVLDSLTSRGTAASSEDPMRWPDPLEPAADPA
;
A
#
# COMPACT_ATOMS: atom_id res chain seq x y z
N MET A 1 0.80 38.12 -19.31
CA MET A 1 0.38 36.97 -18.47
C MET A 1 0.34 37.50 -17.06
N GLU A 2 -0.67 37.14 -16.29
CA GLU A 2 -0.72 37.50 -14.87
C GLU A 2 -0.06 36.37 -14.07
N LEU A 3 0.94 36.72 -13.26
CA LEU A 3 1.55 35.80 -12.30
C LEU A 3 0.78 35.86 -10.98
N PRO A 4 0.50 34.72 -10.33
CA PRO A 4 -0.21 34.69 -9.04
C PRO A 4 0.73 35.03 -7.86
N ILE A 5 1.61 36.01 -8.02
CA ILE A 5 2.55 36.50 -7.01
C ILE A 5 2.71 38.01 -7.09
N ASP A 6 2.95 38.64 -5.95
CA ASP A 6 3.26 40.07 -5.82
C ASP A 6 4.76 40.38 -5.95
N HIS A 7 5.13 41.67 -5.96
CA HIS A 7 6.54 42.10 -6.04
C HIS A 7 7.40 41.63 -4.85
N PHE A 8 6.83 41.51 -3.65
CA PHE A 8 7.55 41.05 -2.46
C PHE A 8 7.88 39.56 -2.57
N GLN A 9 6.90 38.74 -2.94
CA GLN A 9 7.02 37.30 -3.19
C GLN A 9 7.97 37.03 -4.36
N LEU A 10 7.83 37.78 -5.46
CA LEU A 10 8.71 37.67 -6.62
C LEU A 10 10.17 37.89 -6.23
N LEU A 11 10.46 38.84 -5.33
CA LEU A 11 11.81 39.09 -4.80
C LEU A 11 12.23 38.17 -3.64
N GLY A 12 11.28 37.51 -2.97
CA GLY A 12 11.54 36.67 -1.79
C GLY A 12 11.77 37.48 -0.52
N VAL A 13 11.16 38.66 -0.41
CA VAL A 13 11.24 39.56 0.75
C VAL A 13 9.89 39.69 1.43
N ARG A 14 9.86 40.17 2.68
CA ARG A 14 8.61 40.41 3.40
C ARG A 14 8.13 41.85 3.16
N PRO A 15 6.81 42.13 3.29
CA PRO A 15 6.30 43.50 3.22
C PRO A 15 6.93 44.48 4.21
N ALA A 16 7.50 44.00 5.32
CA ALA A 16 8.20 44.84 6.31
C ALA A 16 9.68 45.13 5.99
N THR A 17 10.23 44.55 4.91
CA THR A 17 11.65 44.68 4.55
C THR A 17 11.97 46.10 4.05
N ASP A 18 13.04 46.73 4.51
CA ASP A 18 13.44 48.08 4.11
C ASP A 18 14.15 48.12 2.74
N ALA A 19 14.24 49.31 2.13
CA ALA A 19 14.78 49.48 0.78
C ALA A 19 16.23 48.98 0.61
N GLN A 20 17.09 49.16 1.62
CA GLN A 20 18.48 48.68 1.55
C GLN A 20 18.54 47.16 1.50
N THR A 21 17.72 46.49 2.34
CA THR A 21 17.63 45.03 2.32
C THR A 21 17.02 44.52 1.01
N VAL A 22 16.01 45.20 0.43
CA VAL A 22 15.48 44.87 -0.90
C VAL A 22 16.59 44.86 -1.96
N LEU A 23 17.39 45.92 -2.03
CA LEU A 23 18.49 46.01 -3.00
C LEU A 23 19.59 44.97 -2.74
N HIS A 24 19.87 44.66 -1.47
CA HIS A 24 20.79 43.59 -1.12
C HIS A 24 20.29 42.22 -1.56
N THR A 25 19.01 41.91 -1.32
CA THR A 25 18.37 40.65 -1.77
C THR A 25 18.34 40.57 -3.29
N LEU A 26 18.05 41.66 -4.00
CA LEU A 26 18.17 41.73 -5.47
C LEU A 26 19.57 41.30 -5.91
N GLN A 27 20.62 41.92 -5.36
CA GLN A 27 21.99 41.62 -5.74
C GLN A 27 22.33 40.14 -5.50
N GLN A 28 21.98 39.59 -4.33
CA GLN A 28 22.19 38.18 -4.02
C GLN A 28 21.51 37.24 -5.03
N ARG A 29 20.30 37.57 -5.49
CA ARG A 29 19.56 36.76 -6.46
C ARG A 29 20.04 36.92 -7.90
N LEU A 30 20.63 38.06 -8.24
CA LEU A 30 21.32 38.26 -9.51
C LEU A 30 22.63 37.48 -9.55
N ASP A 31 23.36 37.42 -8.43
CA ASP A 31 24.62 36.68 -8.31
C ASP A 31 24.44 35.16 -8.24
N ARG A 32 23.22 34.69 -7.95
CA ARG A 32 22.86 33.26 -7.84
C ARG A 32 21.70 32.91 -8.78
N PRO A 33 21.95 32.87 -10.10
CA PRO A 33 20.96 32.38 -11.05
C PRO A 33 20.77 30.85 -10.92
N PRO A 34 19.62 30.31 -11.38
CA PRO A 34 19.42 28.88 -11.55
C PRO A 34 20.54 28.20 -12.37
N GLU A 35 21.10 27.10 -11.85
CA GLU A 35 22.23 26.36 -12.45
C GLU A 35 21.79 25.19 -13.35
N GLN A 36 20.49 24.95 -13.50
CA GLN A 36 19.93 23.78 -14.21
C GLN A 36 20.11 23.82 -15.74
N GLY A 37 20.83 24.81 -16.27
CA GLY A 37 21.15 24.91 -17.69
C GLY A 37 20.17 25.74 -18.52
N PHE A 38 19.44 26.66 -17.90
CA PHE A 38 18.59 27.63 -18.60
C PHE A 38 19.43 28.54 -19.51
N THR A 39 18.83 28.97 -20.62
CA THR A 39 19.53 29.85 -21.58
C THR A 39 19.77 31.25 -21.00
N ALA A 40 20.80 31.92 -21.50
CA ALA A 40 21.10 33.30 -21.11
C ALA A 40 19.93 34.26 -21.33
N GLY A 41 19.09 34.02 -22.35
CA GLY A 41 17.88 34.82 -22.59
C GLY A 41 16.83 34.66 -21.49
N ALA A 42 16.62 33.44 -21.00
CA ALA A 42 15.72 33.17 -19.88
C ALA A 42 16.24 33.81 -18.57
N LEU A 43 17.55 33.72 -18.33
CA LEU A 43 18.19 34.31 -17.15
C LEU A 43 18.18 35.84 -17.18
N GLU A 44 18.36 36.46 -18.35
CA GLU A 44 18.23 37.93 -18.48
C GLU A 44 16.77 38.37 -18.29
N ALA A 45 15.80 37.64 -18.86
CA ALA A 45 14.38 37.94 -18.61
C ALA A 45 14.03 37.87 -17.12
N ARG A 46 14.56 36.88 -16.39
CA ARG A 46 14.46 36.79 -14.93
C ARG A 46 15.10 37.99 -14.24
N ALA A 47 16.33 38.36 -14.61
CA ALA A 47 17.06 39.47 -14.01
C ALA A 47 16.33 40.81 -14.19
N VAL A 48 15.74 41.04 -15.36
CA VAL A 48 14.96 42.25 -15.63
C VAL A 48 13.73 42.34 -14.71
N LEU A 49 12.96 41.27 -14.55
CA LEU A 49 11.78 41.26 -13.67
C LEU A 49 12.14 41.47 -12.19
N LEU A 50 13.28 40.92 -11.75
CA LEU A 50 13.80 41.16 -10.41
C LEU A 50 14.16 42.64 -10.20
N ARG A 51 14.87 43.25 -11.16
CA ARG A 51 15.22 44.68 -11.11
C ARG A 51 13.97 45.56 -11.08
N GLU A 52 13.01 45.30 -11.96
CA GLU A 52 11.75 46.07 -12.02
C GLU A 52 10.96 45.99 -10.71
N SER A 53 10.89 44.80 -10.10
CA SER A 53 10.23 44.63 -8.80
C SER A 53 10.99 45.36 -7.69
N ALA A 54 12.32 45.34 -7.71
CA ALA A 54 13.13 46.04 -6.71
C ALA A 54 13.02 47.56 -6.86
N ASP A 55 12.92 48.07 -8.09
CA ASP A 55 12.70 49.50 -8.36
C ASP A 55 11.36 49.98 -7.81
N VAL A 56 10.31 49.15 -7.85
CA VAL A 56 9.02 49.45 -7.20
C VAL A 56 9.17 49.46 -5.68
N LEU A 57 9.83 48.46 -5.10
CA LEU A 57 9.90 48.27 -3.64
C LEU A 57 10.97 49.12 -2.92
N SER A 58 11.92 49.69 -3.65
CA SER A 58 12.98 50.55 -3.08
C SER A 58 12.64 52.03 -3.14
N ASP A 59 11.73 52.44 -4.05
CA ASP A 59 11.22 53.81 -4.13
C ASP A 59 10.05 54.00 -3.14
N PRO A 60 10.14 54.95 -2.18
CA PRO A 60 9.11 55.13 -1.15
C PRO A 60 7.72 55.46 -1.70
N GLU A 61 7.63 56.29 -2.75
CA GLU A 61 6.35 56.74 -3.30
C GLU A 61 5.68 55.60 -4.08
N ARG A 62 6.46 54.91 -4.93
CA ARG A 62 5.96 53.76 -5.72
C ARG A 62 5.57 52.59 -4.81
N ARG A 63 6.36 52.32 -3.77
CA ARG A 63 6.05 51.27 -2.80
C ARG A 63 4.77 51.57 -2.04
N GLN A 64 4.61 52.81 -1.55
CA GLN A 64 3.39 53.19 -0.82
C GLN A 64 2.14 53.07 -1.70
N ALA A 65 2.23 53.49 -2.97
CA ALA A 65 1.15 53.33 -3.93
C ALA A 65 0.81 51.84 -4.15
N TYR A 66 1.84 51.00 -4.34
CA TYR A 66 1.66 49.57 -4.53
C TYR A 66 1.08 48.86 -3.30
N GLU A 67 1.54 49.18 -2.09
CA GLU A 67 0.99 48.64 -0.85
C GLU A 67 -0.49 49.04 -0.67
N ALA A 68 -0.86 50.26 -1.07
CA ALA A 68 -2.25 50.70 -1.04
C ALA A 68 -3.13 49.92 -2.04
N GLU A 69 -2.62 49.63 -3.24
CA GLU A 69 -3.30 48.78 -4.23
C GLU A 69 -3.49 47.35 -3.70
N LEU A 70 -2.45 46.75 -3.10
CA LEU A 70 -2.52 45.42 -2.51
C LEU A 70 -3.57 45.34 -1.39
N MET A 71 -3.60 46.33 -0.50
CA MET A 71 -4.60 46.41 0.57
C MET A 71 -6.03 46.60 0.05
N ALA A 72 -6.21 47.30 -1.07
CA ALA A 72 -7.52 47.45 -1.70
C ALA A 72 -8.01 46.11 -2.26
N LEU A 73 -7.14 45.34 -2.92
CA LEU A 73 -7.45 44.01 -3.45
C LEU A 73 -7.86 43.02 -2.35
N ASP A 74 -7.20 43.06 -1.18
CA ASP A 74 -7.56 42.23 -0.02
C ASP A 74 -8.97 42.54 0.53
N THR A 75 -9.50 43.75 0.31
CA THR A 75 -10.81 44.18 0.83
C THR A 75 -11.99 43.89 -0.10
N GLU A 76 -11.76 43.67 -1.40
CA GLU A 76 -12.84 43.60 -2.40
C GLU A 76 -13.41 42.20 -2.64
N ASP A 77 -12.67 41.13 -2.30
CA ASP A 77 -13.16 39.76 -2.07
C ASP A 77 -11.91 38.93 -1.75
N GLY A 78 -11.87 38.24 -0.61
CA GLY A 78 -10.67 37.57 -0.06
C GLY A 78 -10.11 36.38 -0.85
N ALA A 79 -10.21 36.39 -2.18
CA ALA A 79 -9.81 35.36 -3.12
C ALA A 79 -8.97 35.86 -4.32
N LEU A 80 -8.71 37.16 -4.44
CA LEU A 80 -7.86 37.69 -5.51
C LEU A 80 -6.39 37.66 -5.10
N THR A 81 -5.63 36.68 -5.61
CA THR A 81 -4.17 36.70 -5.50
C THR A 81 -3.64 37.90 -6.28
N PRO A 82 -2.77 38.75 -5.70
CA PRO A 82 -2.19 39.87 -6.43
C PRO A 82 -1.48 39.38 -7.70
N GLY A 83 -1.95 39.88 -8.84
CA GLY A 83 -1.49 39.50 -10.16
C GLY A 83 -0.41 40.44 -10.68
N LEU A 84 0.80 39.96 -10.94
CA LEU A 84 1.80 40.74 -11.67
C LEU A 84 1.65 40.54 -13.17
N ASP A 85 1.38 41.62 -13.89
CA ASP A 85 1.30 41.63 -15.34
C ASP A 85 2.69 41.58 -15.99
N VAL A 86 2.97 40.47 -16.68
CA VAL A 86 4.25 40.23 -17.35
C VAL A 86 4.09 40.21 -18.86
N PRO A 87 4.93 40.96 -19.62
CA PRO A 87 4.88 40.95 -21.08
C PRO A 87 5.31 39.57 -21.64
N PRO A 88 4.77 39.14 -22.81
CA PRO A 88 5.10 37.84 -23.40
C PRO A 88 6.59 37.60 -23.65
N SER A 89 7.37 38.67 -23.87
CA SER A 89 8.82 38.59 -24.06
C SER A 89 9.59 38.15 -22.81
N ARG A 90 8.99 38.26 -21.62
CA ARG A 90 9.61 37.90 -20.33
C ARG A 90 8.93 36.73 -19.64
N GLU A 91 8.00 36.06 -20.32
CA GLU A 91 7.24 34.92 -19.80
C GLU A 91 8.14 33.86 -19.16
N MET A 92 9.25 33.49 -19.83
CA MET A 92 10.17 32.48 -19.29
C MET A 92 10.81 32.91 -17.96
N GLY A 93 11.21 34.18 -17.84
CA GLY A 93 11.73 34.73 -16.58
C GLY A 93 10.67 34.77 -15.48
N ALA A 94 9.43 35.06 -15.86
CA ALA A 94 8.25 35.07 -14.99
C ALA A 94 8.03 33.69 -14.35
N LEU A 95 8.03 32.65 -15.19
CA LEU A 95 7.81 31.27 -14.76
C LEU A 95 8.97 30.73 -13.92
N LEU A 96 10.21 31.13 -14.22
CA LEU A 96 11.37 30.84 -13.36
C LEU A 96 11.19 31.42 -11.96
N LEU A 97 10.72 32.67 -11.87
CA LEU A 97 10.50 33.34 -10.59
C LEU A 97 9.36 32.70 -9.80
N LEU A 98 8.31 32.25 -10.49
CA LEU A 98 7.20 31.51 -9.87
C LEU A 98 7.70 30.19 -9.26
N TRP A 99 8.53 29.46 -9.98
CA TRP A 99 9.19 28.26 -9.49
C TRP A 99 10.12 28.56 -8.30
N GLU A 100 10.98 29.57 -8.39
CA GLU A 100 11.87 29.96 -7.28
C GLU A 100 11.12 30.44 -6.03
N ALA A 101 9.89 30.97 -6.18
CA ALA A 101 9.01 31.34 -5.07
C ALA A 101 8.38 30.14 -4.35
N GLY A 102 8.61 28.92 -4.83
CA GLY A 102 8.06 27.69 -4.27
C GLY A 102 6.68 27.31 -4.84
N LEU A 103 6.14 28.06 -5.79
CA LEU A 103 4.85 27.76 -6.43
C LEU A 103 5.06 26.80 -7.60
N ALA A 104 5.56 25.61 -7.26
CA ALA A 104 6.02 24.58 -8.19
C ALA A 104 4.91 24.09 -9.13
N ILE A 105 3.73 23.82 -8.58
CA ILE A 105 2.60 23.26 -9.33
C ILE A 105 2.08 24.29 -10.33
N ASP A 106 1.94 25.55 -9.90
CA ASP A 106 1.51 26.64 -10.79
C ASP A 106 2.53 26.89 -11.92
N ALA A 107 3.83 26.86 -11.59
CA ALA A 107 4.90 26.96 -12.59
C ALA A 107 4.86 25.80 -13.59
N PHE A 108 4.62 24.57 -13.13
CA PHE A 108 4.44 23.40 -13.99
C PHE A 108 3.23 23.55 -14.92
N ASP A 109 2.08 23.93 -14.37
CA ASP A 109 0.85 24.11 -15.13
C ASP A 109 0.94 25.24 -16.16
N ALA A 110 1.60 26.34 -15.81
CA ALA A 110 1.87 27.43 -16.73
C ALA A 110 2.85 26.99 -17.84
N ALA A 111 3.97 26.35 -17.51
CA ALA A 111 4.91 25.84 -18.50
C ALA A 111 4.25 24.82 -19.45
N ARG A 112 3.41 23.92 -18.91
CA ARG A 112 2.62 22.95 -19.68
C ARG A 112 1.66 23.62 -20.65
N ARG A 113 0.98 24.71 -20.23
CA ARG A 113 0.11 25.51 -21.11
C ARG A 113 0.90 26.23 -22.20
N CYS A 114 2.05 26.82 -21.88
CA CYS A 114 2.93 27.46 -22.87
C CYS A 114 3.47 26.48 -23.92
N LEU A 115 3.56 25.19 -23.57
CA LEU A 115 3.93 24.09 -24.46
C LEU A 115 2.72 23.52 -25.26
N GLN A 116 1.53 24.12 -25.20
CA GLN A 116 0.33 23.75 -25.97
C GLN A 116 -0.14 24.92 -26.87
N PRO A 117 -0.65 24.67 -28.10
CA PRO A 117 -0.79 23.40 -28.82
C PRO A 117 0.56 22.92 -29.40
N PRO A 118 0.67 21.66 -29.89
CA PRO A 118 1.86 21.19 -30.61
C PRO A 118 2.04 22.04 -31.87
N GLN A 119 2.87 23.07 -31.79
CA GLN A 119 3.23 23.83 -32.96
C GLN A 119 4.06 22.93 -33.88
N ALA A 120 3.73 22.95 -35.17
CA ALA A 120 4.54 22.33 -36.22
C ALA A 120 6.02 22.77 -36.06
N PRO A 121 6.98 21.93 -36.48
CA PRO A 121 8.30 21.79 -35.87
C PRO A 121 9.08 23.11 -35.88
N ALA A 122 8.95 23.88 -34.81
CA ALA A 122 10.06 24.62 -34.24
C ALA A 122 10.76 23.73 -33.19
N LEU A 123 10.89 22.42 -33.51
CA LEU A 123 11.79 21.48 -32.86
C LEU A 123 13.14 22.19 -32.71
N GLY A 124 13.51 22.55 -31.49
CA GLY A 124 14.85 23.10 -31.23
C GLY A 124 14.92 24.55 -30.76
N SER A 125 13.81 25.28 -30.59
CA SER A 125 13.93 26.64 -30.03
C SER A 125 14.47 26.61 -28.60
N HIS A 126 15.30 27.60 -28.25
CA HIS A 126 15.82 27.81 -26.90
C HIS A 126 14.69 27.93 -25.86
N ARG A 127 13.58 28.59 -26.24
CA ARG A 127 12.39 28.75 -25.39
C ARG A 127 11.72 27.41 -25.05
N GLU A 128 11.53 26.53 -26.04
CA GLU A 128 10.93 25.21 -25.79
C GLU A 128 11.84 24.35 -24.89
N ALA A 129 13.16 24.48 -25.04
CA ALA A 129 14.14 23.81 -24.19
C ALA A 129 14.01 24.27 -22.73
N ASP A 130 13.98 25.59 -22.51
CA ASP A 130 13.85 26.21 -21.19
C ASP A 130 12.49 25.88 -20.54
N LEU A 131 11.39 25.93 -21.30
CA LEU A 131 10.07 25.56 -20.81
C LEU A 131 9.98 24.08 -20.42
N THR A 132 10.60 23.20 -21.21
CA THR A 132 10.63 21.76 -20.89
C THR A 132 11.47 21.49 -19.64
N LEU A 133 12.63 22.14 -19.53
CA LEU A 133 13.50 22.06 -18.36
C LEU A 133 12.79 22.56 -17.11
N LEU A 134 12.14 23.73 -17.19
CA LEU A 134 11.38 24.29 -16.07
C LEU A 134 10.22 23.40 -15.68
N ALA A 135 9.44 22.90 -16.64
CA ALA A 135 8.35 21.98 -16.34
C ALA A 135 8.88 20.73 -15.60
N GLY A 136 10.07 20.26 -15.96
CA GLY A 136 10.70 19.14 -15.28
C GLY A 136 11.07 19.42 -13.82
N GLU A 137 11.77 20.52 -13.57
CA GLU A 137 12.18 20.94 -12.23
C GLU A 137 10.97 21.29 -11.34
N ALA A 138 9.98 21.98 -11.91
CA ALA A 138 8.75 22.37 -11.22
C ALA A 138 7.90 21.15 -10.85
N CYS A 139 7.75 20.19 -11.77
CA CYS A 139 7.05 18.93 -11.51
C CYS A 139 7.67 18.16 -10.33
N ARG A 140 9.00 18.00 -10.30
CA ARG A 140 9.69 17.29 -9.21
C ARG A 140 9.61 18.03 -7.88
N MET A 141 9.76 19.35 -7.89
CA MET A 141 9.62 20.15 -6.68
C MET A 141 8.20 20.07 -6.12
N GLY A 142 7.18 20.18 -6.97
CA GLY A 142 5.78 20.04 -6.56
C GLY A 142 5.47 18.64 -6.03
N ALA A 143 6.05 17.61 -6.64
CA ALA A 143 5.90 16.24 -6.15
C ALA A 143 6.50 16.06 -4.74
N ARG A 144 7.70 16.61 -4.49
CA ARG A 144 8.33 16.60 -3.15
C ARG A 144 7.51 17.37 -2.11
N GLU A 145 6.90 18.47 -2.49
CA GLU A 145 6.01 19.22 -1.60
C GLU A 145 4.76 18.41 -1.23
N LEU A 146 4.12 17.77 -2.22
CA LEU A 146 2.98 16.88 -2.00
C LEU A 146 3.35 15.68 -1.11
N GLN A 147 4.53 15.10 -1.31
CA GLN A 147 5.08 14.07 -0.43
C GLN A 147 5.25 14.56 1.01
N GLY A 148 5.79 15.78 1.20
CA GLY A 148 5.90 16.41 2.53
C GLY A 148 4.55 16.57 3.23
N ARG A 149 3.47 16.73 2.46
CA ARG A 149 2.07 16.79 2.94
C ARG A 149 1.39 15.40 3.01
N ARG A 150 2.13 14.32 2.77
CA ARG A 150 1.65 12.92 2.72
C ARG A 150 0.58 12.64 1.65
N GLN A 151 0.57 13.43 0.57
CA GLN A 151 -0.33 13.22 -0.57
C GLN A 151 0.40 12.42 -1.67
N PHE A 152 0.67 11.15 -1.38
CA PHE A 152 1.57 10.34 -2.21
C PHE A 152 0.97 10.00 -3.58
N GLU A 153 -0.33 9.72 -3.64
CA GLU A 153 -0.99 9.48 -4.93
C GLU A 153 -0.97 10.73 -5.81
N ARG A 154 -1.25 11.90 -5.23
CA ARG A 154 -1.22 13.16 -5.99
C ARG A 154 0.18 13.49 -6.48
N ALA A 155 1.21 13.23 -5.68
CA ALA A 155 2.60 13.41 -6.07
C ALA A 155 2.97 12.52 -7.28
N ALA A 156 2.54 11.26 -7.26
CA ALA A 156 2.80 10.33 -8.36
C ALA A 156 2.06 10.73 -9.64
N GLN A 157 0.81 11.19 -9.54
CA GLN A 157 0.05 11.73 -10.67
C GLN A 157 0.77 12.93 -11.31
N LEU A 158 1.23 13.88 -10.49
CA LEU A 158 1.97 15.05 -10.97
C LEU A 158 3.26 14.63 -11.73
N LEU A 159 4.03 13.68 -11.18
CA LEU A 159 5.20 13.12 -11.86
C LEU A 159 4.84 12.41 -13.17
N GLN A 160 3.75 11.65 -13.20
CA GLN A 160 3.29 10.94 -14.40
C GLN A 160 2.85 11.91 -15.51
N GLU A 161 2.24 13.03 -15.14
CA GLU A 161 1.93 14.14 -16.05
C GLU A 161 3.22 14.76 -16.61
N GLY A 162 4.22 14.99 -15.76
CA GLY A 162 5.55 15.49 -16.15
C GLY A 162 6.28 14.55 -17.12
N ILE A 163 6.30 13.25 -16.82
CA ILE A 163 6.86 12.21 -17.68
C ILE A 163 6.18 12.21 -19.06
N THR A 164 4.85 12.29 -19.08
CA THR A 164 4.08 12.34 -20.33
C THR A 164 4.41 13.58 -21.16
N LEU A 165 4.57 14.73 -20.49
CA LEU A 165 5.00 15.98 -21.13
C LEU A 165 6.41 15.85 -21.75
N MET A 166 7.35 15.25 -21.03
CA MET A 166 8.74 15.05 -21.51
C MET A 166 8.82 14.09 -22.69
N ARG A 167 8.08 12.97 -22.66
CA ARG A 167 8.02 12.04 -23.80
C ARG A 167 7.51 12.73 -25.06
N ARG A 168 6.55 13.64 -24.92
CA ARG A 168 6.00 14.41 -26.04
C ARG A 168 7.03 15.39 -26.62
N THR A 169 7.79 16.09 -25.77
CA THR A 169 8.80 17.06 -26.24
C THR A 169 10.09 16.39 -26.71
N GLY A 170 10.33 15.12 -26.34
CA GLY A 170 11.50 14.35 -26.76
C GLY A 170 12.82 14.90 -26.19
N ARG A 171 12.76 15.67 -25.11
CA ARG A 171 13.91 16.32 -24.46
C ARG A 171 14.04 15.84 -23.01
N GLN A 172 15.22 16.05 -22.41
CA GLN A 172 15.52 15.73 -21.01
C GLN A 172 15.32 14.25 -20.60
N PRO A 173 15.93 13.28 -21.32
CA PRO A 173 15.76 11.85 -21.01
C PRO A 173 16.31 11.45 -19.63
N GLU A 174 17.25 12.22 -19.07
CA GLU A 174 17.74 12.00 -17.70
C GLU A 174 16.70 12.41 -16.65
N GLN A 175 16.09 13.60 -16.78
CA GLN A 175 15.02 14.02 -15.88
C GLN A 175 13.81 13.09 -15.98
N GLN A 176 13.47 12.61 -17.18
CA GLN A 176 12.39 11.63 -17.35
C GLN A 176 12.68 10.35 -16.54
N ARG A 177 13.89 9.77 -16.69
CA ARG A 177 14.28 8.56 -15.93
C ARG A 177 14.26 8.81 -14.43
N GLN A 178 14.69 9.99 -13.99
CA GLN A 178 14.65 10.35 -12.59
C GLN A 178 13.21 10.44 -12.07
N MET A 179 12.26 11.00 -12.83
CA MET A 179 10.86 11.01 -12.42
C MET A 179 10.24 9.61 -12.42
N GLU A 180 10.60 8.76 -13.39
CA GLU A 180 10.15 7.37 -13.41
C GLU A 180 10.64 6.61 -12.17
N HIS A 181 11.86 6.88 -11.71
CA HIS A 181 12.37 6.39 -10.44
C HIS A 181 11.64 7.00 -9.24
N ASP A 182 11.43 8.32 -9.21
CA ASP A 182 10.70 9.02 -8.15
C ASP A 182 9.25 8.46 -8.02
N VAL A 183 8.58 8.09 -9.12
CA VAL A 183 7.26 7.41 -9.11
C VAL A 183 7.35 6.00 -8.56
N ALA A 184 8.39 5.24 -8.95
CA ALA A 184 8.59 3.87 -8.49
C ALA A 184 8.82 3.83 -6.96
N ASP A 185 9.58 4.77 -6.42
CA ASP A 185 9.86 4.88 -4.98
C ASP A 185 8.60 5.23 -4.17
N LEU A 186 7.63 5.92 -4.79
CA LEU A 186 6.35 6.25 -4.17
C LEU A 186 5.39 5.06 -4.07
N LEU A 187 5.61 3.97 -4.80
CA LEU A 187 4.62 2.90 -4.98
C LEU A 187 4.05 2.36 -3.64
N PRO A 188 4.86 1.97 -2.63
CA PRO A 188 4.31 1.47 -1.36
C PRO A 188 3.44 2.51 -0.66
N PHE A 189 3.85 3.78 -0.68
CA PHE A 189 3.11 4.86 -0.03
C PHE A 189 1.80 5.20 -0.75
N ARG A 190 1.77 5.11 -2.09
CA ARG A 190 0.54 5.25 -2.89
C ARG A 190 -0.47 4.17 -2.54
N VAL A 191 -0.02 2.93 -2.41
CA VAL A 191 -0.88 1.80 -2.02
C VAL A 191 -1.54 2.09 -0.66
N LEU A 192 -0.77 2.52 0.34
CA LEU A 192 -1.31 2.91 1.65
C LEU A 192 -2.29 4.09 1.55
N ASP A 193 -1.95 5.13 0.78
CA ASP A 193 -2.74 6.35 0.61
C ASP A 193 -4.11 6.08 -0.06
N LEU A 194 -4.14 5.16 -1.02
CA LEU A 194 -5.37 4.76 -1.71
C LEU A 194 -6.22 3.81 -0.85
N LEU A 195 -5.62 2.77 -0.28
CA LEU A 195 -6.36 1.76 0.48
C LEU A 195 -6.83 2.24 1.85
N ARG A 196 -6.27 3.32 2.41
CA ARG A 196 -6.81 3.93 3.62
C ARG A 196 -8.09 4.76 3.39
N ARG A 197 -8.39 5.15 2.15
CA ARG A 197 -9.60 5.93 1.82
C ARG A 197 -10.87 5.18 2.22
N ASP A 198 -11.95 5.90 2.40
CA ASP A 198 -13.25 5.35 2.80
C ASP A 198 -13.73 4.26 1.83
N LEU A 199 -14.54 3.33 2.34
CA LEU A 199 -15.08 2.22 1.53
C LEU A 199 -15.98 2.69 0.39
N SER A 200 -16.50 3.93 0.45
CA SER A 200 -17.24 4.56 -0.64
C SER A 200 -16.37 5.05 -1.80
N ALA A 201 -15.05 5.21 -1.60
CA ALA A 201 -14.09 5.62 -2.62
C ALA A 201 -13.67 4.42 -3.48
N THR A 202 -14.64 3.84 -4.19
CA THR A 202 -14.49 2.54 -4.86
C THR A 202 -13.39 2.52 -5.92
N ASP A 203 -13.30 3.60 -6.71
CA ASP A 203 -12.35 3.67 -7.83
C ASP A 203 -10.92 3.80 -7.31
N GLU A 204 -10.71 4.63 -6.30
CA GLU A 204 -9.38 4.83 -5.74
C GLU A 204 -8.91 3.62 -4.95
N ARG A 205 -9.83 2.94 -4.24
CA ARG A 205 -9.51 1.65 -3.61
C ARG A 205 -9.16 0.58 -4.64
N ALA A 206 -9.91 0.48 -5.74
CA ALA A 206 -9.62 -0.46 -6.81
C ALA A 206 -8.22 -0.21 -7.40
N GLU A 207 -7.85 1.05 -7.64
CA GLU A 207 -6.49 1.41 -8.04
C GLU A 207 -5.46 1.01 -6.98
N GLY A 208 -5.75 1.23 -5.69
CA GLY A 208 -4.89 0.81 -4.59
C GLY A 208 -4.64 -0.70 -4.55
N LEU A 209 -5.66 -1.51 -4.83
CA LEU A 209 -5.56 -2.98 -4.92
C LEU A 209 -4.70 -3.40 -6.13
N ASN A 210 -4.90 -2.77 -7.28
CA ASN A 210 -4.10 -3.03 -8.49
C ASN A 210 -2.62 -2.70 -8.25
N LEU A 211 -2.32 -1.57 -7.59
CA LEU A 211 -0.96 -1.19 -7.25
C LEU A 211 -0.34 -2.13 -6.21
N LEU A 212 -1.12 -2.65 -5.25
CA LEU A 212 -0.66 -3.66 -4.31
C LEU A 212 -0.27 -4.95 -5.03
N GLU A 213 -1.08 -5.41 -5.97
CA GLU A 213 -0.77 -6.57 -6.81
C GLU A 213 0.51 -6.35 -7.61
N MET A 214 0.64 -5.21 -8.29
CA MET A 214 1.84 -4.85 -9.04
C MET A 214 3.10 -4.86 -8.15
N LEU A 215 2.99 -4.31 -6.93
CA LEU A 215 4.09 -4.29 -5.96
C LEU A 215 4.50 -5.72 -5.57
N VAL A 216 3.54 -6.59 -5.25
CA VAL A 216 3.81 -7.98 -4.87
C VAL A 216 4.38 -8.78 -6.04
N GLU A 217 3.84 -8.60 -7.26
CA GLU A 217 4.35 -9.24 -8.47
C GLU A 217 5.78 -8.80 -8.80
N ARG A 218 6.09 -7.51 -8.67
CA ARG A 218 7.45 -6.98 -8.89
C ARG A 218 8.47 -7.63 -7.95
N ARG A 219 8.06 -8.00 -6.74
CA ARG A 219 8.91 -8.74 -5.79
C ARG A 219 9.06 -10.22 -6.13
N GLY A 220 8.22 -10.79 -6.99
CA GLY A 220 8.13 -12.22 -7.24
C GLY A 220 7.22 -12.96 -6.26
N GLY A 221 6.23 -12.27 -5.68
CA GLY A 221 5.29 -12.83 -4.70
C GLY A 221 5.56 -12.34 -3.27
N LEU A 222 4.77 -12.85 -2.31
CA LEU A 222 4.88 -12.45 -0.90
C LEU A 222 6.27 -12.77 -0.32
N GLU A 223 6.81 -13.95 -0.63
CA GLU A 223 8.12 -14.41 -0.14
C GLU A 223 9.29 -13.94 -1.01
N GLY A 224 9.01 -13.24 -2.11
CA GLY A 224 10.01 -12.84 -3.10
C GLY A 224 10.88 -11.67 -2.63
N ASP A 225 12.05 -11.55 -3.24
CA ASP A 225 13.10 -10.55 -2.98
C ASP A 225 13.52 -9.78 -4.25
N GLY A 226 12.73 -9.86 -5.32
CA GLY A 226 13.05 -9.30 -6.63
C GLY A 226 13.07 -7.77 -6.72
N ASP A 227 12.61 -7.05 -5.69
CA ASP A 227 12.65 -5.59 -5.66
C ASP A 227 13.67 -5.06 -4.63
N PRO A 228 14.86 -4.61 -5.06
CA PRO A 228 15.88 -4.10 -4.15
C PRO A 228 15.48 -2.77 -3.48
N ALA A 229 14.53 -2.03 -4.05
CA ALA A 229 14.05 -0.77 -3.48
C ALA A 229 13.14 -0.97 -2.26
N LEU A 230 12.63 -2.19 -2.04
CA LEU A 230 11.77 -2.53 -0.93
C LEU A 230 12.28 -3.83 -0.29
N PRO A 231 13.35 -3.84 0.52
CA PRO A 231 13.92 -5.07 1.04
C PRO A 231 12.91 -5.86 1.91
N ARG A 232 13.18 -7.16 2.13
CA ARG A 232 12.25 -8.09 2.78
C ARG A 232 11.66 -7.53 4.09
N LYS A 233 12.50 -6.94 4.95
CA LYS A 233 12.08 -6.32 6.22
C LYS A 233 11.04 -5.22 6.02
N ASP A 234 11.32 -4.26 5.15
CA ASP A 234 10.45 -3.12 4.89
C ASP A 234 9.13 -3.57 4.26
N PHE A 235 9.18 -4.60 3.40
CA PHE A 235 7.98 -5.24 2.87
C PHE A 235 7.12 -5.89 3.97
N GLN A 236 7.70 -6.55 4.98
CA GLN A 236 6.92 -7.12 6.09
C GLN A 236 6.19 -6.04 6.86
N ASP A 237 6.89 -4.94 7.18
CA ASP A 237 6.32 -3.83 7.95
C ASP A 237 5.20 -3.16 7.16
N PHE A 238 5.41 -2.93 5.86
CA PHE A 238 4.37 -2.48 4.93
C PHE A 238 3.18 -3.45 4.89
N PHE A 239 3.44 -4.76 4.80
CA PHE A 239 2.39 -5.77 4.65
C PHE A 239 1.56 -5.94 5.92
N LYS A 240 2.18 -5.88 7.10
CA LYS A 240 1.48 -5.85 8.40
C LYS A 240 0.57 -4.62 8.48
N GLN A 241 1.05 -3.48 8.02
CA GLN A 241 0.25 -2.25 8.01
C GLN A 241 -0.94 -2.35 7.05
N ILE A 242 -0.73 -2.77 5.81
CA ILE A 242 -1.77 -2.70 4.77
C ILE A 242 -2.94 -3.65 5.03
N ARG A 243 -2.72 -4.78 5.71
CA ARG A 243 -3.81 -5.71 6.09
C ARG A 243 -4.96 -5.00 6.80
N HIS A 244 -4.65 -4.08 7.72
CA HIS A 244 -5.65 -3.32 8.48
C HIS A 244 -6.49 -2.37 7.62
N TYR A 245 -6.06 -2.05 6.39
CA TYR A 245 -6.82 -1.20 5.46
C TYR A 245 -7.63 -2.00 4.44
N LEU A 246 -7.46 -3.32 4.42
CA LEU A 246 -8.19 -4.26 3.57
C LEU A 246 -9.38 -4.84 4.33
N THR A 247 -10.51 -4.93 3.65
CA THR A 247 -11.67 -5.71 4.09
C THR A 247 -11.37 -7.20 4.07
N VAL A 248 -12.16 -8.00 4.78
CA VAL A 248 -12.04 -9.46 4.75
C VAL A 248 -12.25 -10.03 3.35
N GLN A 249 -13.16 -9.44 2.56
CA GLN A 249 -13.41 -9.90 1.20
C GLN A 249 -12.22 -9.60 0.28
N GLU A 250 -11.65 -8.39 0.35
CA GLU A 250 -10.44 -8.05 -0.40
C GLU A 250 -9.25 -8.95 -0.02
N GLN A 251 -9.08 -9.29 1.27
CA GLN A 251 -8.03 -10.22 1.70
C GLN A 251 -8.26 -11.65 1.18
N VAL A 252 -9.49 -12.17 1.23
CA VAL A 252 -9.82 -13.48 0.64
C VAL A 252 -9.46 -13.52 -0.85
N ASP A 253 -9.84 -12.48 -1.60
CA ASP A 253 -9.67 -12.44 -3.05
C ASP A 253 -8.20 -12.26 -3.46
N LEU A 254 -7.45 -11.40 -2.76
CA LEU A 254 -6.01 -11.21 -2.98
C LEU A 254 -5.23 -12.47 -2.64
N PHE A 255 -5.39 -12.99 -1.42
CA PHE A 255 -4.59 -14.11 -0.94
C PHE A 255 -4.90 -15.38 -1.72
N SER A 256 -6.16 -15.62 -2.12
CA SER A 256 -6.50 -16.76 -2.97
C SER A 256 -5.82 -16.69 -4.34
N ARG A 257 -5.74 -15.51 -4.95
CA ARG A 257 -5.06 -15.33 -6.25
C ARG A 257 -3.55 -15.48 -6.12
N TRP A 258 -2.94 -14.95 -5.07
CA TRP A 258 -1.51 -15.11 -4.81
C TRP A 258 -1.14 -16.55 -4.44
N ALA A 259 -2.06 -17.28 -3.80
CA ALA A 259 -1.87 -18.69 -3.49
C ALA A 259 -1.86 -19.56 -4.75
N SER A 260 -2.76 -19.30 -5.71
CA SER A 260 -2.76 -20.00 -7.00
C SER A 260 -1.58 -19.62 -7.91
N GLY A 261 -1.02 -18.43 -7.71
CA GLY A 261 -0.03 -17.85 -8.61
C GLY A 261 -0.63 -17.40 -9.94
N ASN A 262 0.24 -16.92 -10.83
CA ASN A 262 -0.10 -16.51 -12.18
C ASN A 262 1.01 -16.96 -13.16
N ALA A 263 0.97 -16.48 -14.40
CA ALA A 263 1.92 -16.89 -15.43
C ALA A 263 3.39 -16.47 -15.15
N THR A 264 3.59 -15.42 -14.34
CA THR A 264 4.91 -14.83 -14.06
C THR A 264 5.38 -15.06 -12.64
N THR A 265 4.47 -15.38 -11.72
CA THR A 265 4.71 -15.51 -10.28
C THR A 265 4.14 -16.84 -9.79
N PRO A 266 4.96 -17.74 -9.21
CA PRO A 266 4.48 -19.00 -8.68
C PRO A 266 3.52 -18.76 -7.50
N GLY A 267 2.69 -19.76 -7.20
CA GLY A 267 1.81 -19.73 -6.04
C GLY A 267 2.59 -19.66 -4.72
N SER A 268 2.08 -18.90 -3.75
CA SER A 268 2.71 -18.72 -2.45
C SER A 268 2.03 -19.53 -1.35
N ALA A 269 2.82 -20.32 -0.62
CA ALA A 269 2.35 -21.08 0.53
C ALA A 269 1.89 -20.16 1.67
N THR A 270 2.62 -19.05 1.89
CA THR A 270 2.21 -18.00 2.82
C THR A 270 0.84 -17.41 2.43
N ALA A 271 0.61 -17.15 1.13
CA ALA A 271 -0.68 -16.66 0.66
C ALA A 271 -1.81 -17.68 0.87
N GLU A 272 -1.55 -18.98 0.66
CA GLU A 272 -2.55 -20.03 0.90
C GLU A 272 -2.97 -20.07 2.38
N PHE A 273 -2.02 -19.98 3.31
CA PHE A 273 -2.33 -19.92 4.74
C PHE A 273 -3.10 -18.65 5.11
N LEU A 274 -2.69 -17.48 4.61
CA LEU A 274 -3.41 -16.23 4.83
C LEU A 274 -4.83 -16.28 4.24
N ALA A 275 -5.03 -16.92 3.08
CA ALA A 275 -6.35 -17.14 2.51
C ALA A 275 -7.23 -18.02 3.41
N CYS A 276 -6.65 -19.04 4.05
CA CYS A 276 -7.36 -19.86 5.05
C CYS A 276 -7.81 -19.04 6.26
N LEU A 277 -6.95 -18.17 6.79
CA LEU A 277 -7.29 -17.27 7.90
C LEU A 277 -8.41 -16.31 7.48
N ALA A 278 -8.28 -15.65 6.32
CA ALA A 278 -9.29 -14.70 5.83
C ALA A 278 -10.64 -15.38 5.55
N LEU A 279 -10.65 -16.59 4.99
CA LEU A 279 -11.87 -17.38 4.80
C LEU A 279 -12.51 -17.77 6.13
N THR A 280 -11.70 -18.14 7.13
CA THR A 280 -12.19 -18.48 8.47
C THR A 280 -12.77 -17.26 9.16
N ALA A 281 -12.08 -16.11 9.10
CA ALA A 281 -12.56 -14.83 9.63
C ALA A 281 -13.91 -14.45 9.01
N SER A 282 -13.97 -14.54 7.68
CA SER A 282 -15.17 -14.26 6.91
C SER A 282 -16.33 -15.20 7.24
N GLY A 283 -16.04 -16.49 7.40
CA GLY A 283 -17.02 -17.51 7.76
C GLY A 283 -17.54 -17.35 9.19
N PHE A 284 -16.66 -17.04 10.13
CA PHE A 284 -17.02 -16.84 11.54
C PHE A 284 -17.83 -15.55 11.72
N ALA A 285 -17.32 -14.42 11.20
CA ALA A 285 -17.93 -13.11 11.38
C ALA A 285 -19.27 -12.97 10.67
N GLN A 286 -19.42 -13.57 9.49
CA GLN A 286 -20.66 -13.49 8.70
C GLN A 286 -21.57 -14.71 8.88
N ARG A 287 -21.28 -15.61 9.82
CA ARG A 287 -22.06 -16.84 10.10
C ARG A 287 -22.22 -17.75 8.86
N LYS A 288 -21.16 -17.87 8.07
CA LYS A 288 -21.08 -18.67 6.83
C LYS A 288 -20.14 -19.88 6.99
N PRO A 289 -20.62 -21.01 7.54
CA PRO A 289 -19.80 -22.20 7.78
C PRO A 289 -19.20 -22.80 6.49
N GLU A 290 -19.80 -22.55 5.32
CA GLU A 290 -19.25 -22.99 4.03
C GLU A 290 -17.86 -22.41 3.77
N ARG A 291 -17.58 -21.18 4.24
CA ARG A 291 -16.27 -20.54 4.11
C ARG A 291 -15.23 -21.17 5.04
N ILE A 292 -15.65 -21.57 6.25
CA ILE A 292 -14.79 -22.31 7.19
C ILE A 292 -14.47 -23.70 6.61
N ALA A 293 -15.44 -24.37 6.00
CA ALA A 293 -15.22 -25.64 5.31
C ALA A 293 -14.26 -25.50 4.12
N ALA A 294 -14.37 -24.42 3.34
CA ALA A 294 -13.41 -24.12 2.28
C ALA A 294 -11.99 -23.88 2.81
N ALA A 295 -11.85 -23.15 3.92
CA ALA A 295 -10.57 -22.97 4.60
C ALA A 295 -10.00 -24.28 5.14
N GLN A 296 -10.84 -25.15 5.70
CA GLN A 296 -10.42 -26.49 6.17
C GLN A 296 -9.81 -27.30 5.03
N LEU A 297 -10.49 -27.36 3.87
CA LEU A 297 -10.01 -28.10 2.70
C LEU A 297 -8.64 -27.60 2.20
N ARG A 298 -8.42 -26.29 2.22
CA ARG A 298 -7.13 -25.68 1.85
C ARG A 298 -6.03 -26.02 2.84
N LEU A 299 -6.31 -25.94 4.15
CA LEU A 299 -5.34 -26.35 5.19
C LEU A 299 -4.98 -27.83 5.08
N GLU A 300 -5.96 -28.71 4.86
CA GLU A 300 -5.73 -30.14 4.65
C GLU A 300 -4.86 -30.40 3.41
N ALA A 301 -5.15 -29.70 2.30
CA ALA A 301 -4.41 -29.82 1.05
C ALA A 301 -2.95 -29.33 1.16
N SER A 302 -2.67 -28.37 2.04
CA SER A 302 -1.31 -27.83 2.21
C SER A 302 -0.30 -28.86 2.72
N GLY A 303 -0.75 -29.85 3.50
CA GLY A 303 0.09 -30.92 4.04
C GLY A 303 1.23 -30.48 4.97
N GLN A 304 1.27 -29.20 5.39
CA GLN A 304 2.36 -28.68 6.21
C GLN A 304 2.27 -29.21 7.65
N PRO A 305 3.41 -29.59 8.27
CA PRO A 305 3.44 -30.00 9.67
C PRO A 305 3.09 -28.84 10.60
N GLY A 306 2.48 -29.14 11.75
CA GLY A 306 2.15 -28.13 12.78
C GLY A 306 0.81 -27.41 12.55
N LEU A 307 0.08 -27.71 11.48
CA LEU A 307 -1.24 -27.13 11.20
C LEU A 307 -2.39 -27.82 11.96
N GLN A 308 -2.12 -28.93 12.63
CA GLN A 308 -3.14 -29.76 13.28
C GLN A 308 -3.96 -29.00 14.34
N PRO A 309 -3.40 -28.13 15.20
CA PRO A 309 -4.22 -27.31 16.10
C PRO A 309 -5.20 -26.39 15.37
N PHE A 310 -4.81 -25.81 14.23
CA PHE A 310 -5.70 -24.97 13.43
C PHE A 310 -6.79 -25.80 12.72
N LEU A 311 -6.44 -26.97 12.19
CA LEU A 311 -7.41 -27.93 11.65
C LEU A 311 -8.42 -28.38 12.70
N ALA A 312 -7.98 -28.59 13.94
CA ALA A 312 -8.88 -28.88 15.05
C ALA A 312 -9.86 -27.74 15.30
N CYS A 313 -9.41 -26.48 15.28
CA CYS A 313 -10.32 -25.32 15.35
C CYS A 313 -11.32 -25.31 14.19
N GLN A 314 -10.90 -25.61 12.96
CA GLN A 314 -11.83 -25.69 11.82
C GLN A 314 -12.89 -26.78 12.03
N HIS A 315 -12.48 -27.97 12.47
CA HIS A 315 -13.40 -29.06 12.78
C HIS A 315 -14.38 -28.67 13.89
N LEU A 316 -13.89 -28.01 14.94
CA LEU A 316 -14.73 -27.51 16.03
C LEU A 316 -15.79 -26.56 15.48
N LEU A 317 -15.38 -25.52 14.74
CA LEU A 317 -16.27 -24.52 14.14
C LEU A 317 -17.30 -25.12 13.16
N LEU A 318 -17.04 -26.31 12.62
CA LEU A 318 -17.97 -27.05 11.76
C LEU A 318 -18.80 -28.10 12.52
N GLY A 319 -18.80 -28.07 13.86
CA GLY A 319 -19.58 -28.94 14.74
C GLY A 319 -19.01 -30.35 14.93
N ARG A 320 -17.82 -30.66 14.40
CA ARG A 320 -17.21 -32.00 14.43
C ARG A 320 -16.37 -32.23 15.69
N VAL A 321 -17.01 -32.19 16.86
CA VAL A 321 -16.35 -32.19 18.17
C VAL A 321 -15.34 -33.34 18.33
N ALA A 322 -15.76 -34.58 18.09
CA ALA A 322 -14.89 -35.75 18.28
C ALA A 322 -13.65 -35.73 17.36
N THR A 323 -13.82 -35.28 16.11
CA THR A 323 -12.71 -35.14 15.15
C THR A 323 -11.77 -34.01 15.57
N ALA A 324 -12.33 -32.91 16.07
CA ALA A 324 -11.58 -31.76 16.53
C ALA A 324 -10.69 -32.12 17.75
N GLU A 325 -11.24 -32.78 18.76
CA GLU A 325 -10.49 -33.24 19.94
C GLU A 325 -9.37 -34.21 19.58
N ALA A 326 -9.67 -35.20 18.73
CA ALA A 326 -8.68 -36.15 18.25
C ALA A 326 -7.54 -35.45 17.50
N CYS A 327 -7.87 -34.52 16.60
CA CYS A 327 -6.89 -33.75 15.83
C CYS A 327 -6.02 -32.87 16.74
N PHE A 328 -6.62 -32.17 17.71
CA PHE A 328 -5.89 -31.34 18.67
C PHE A 328 -4.95 -32.16 19.54
N SER A 329 -5.41 -33.29 20.08
CA SER A 329 -4.60 -34.15 20.95
C SER A 329 -3.38 -34.74 20.24
N GLN A 330 -3.49 -35.04 18.94
CA GLN A 330 -2.39 -35.55 18.12
C GLN A 330 -1.42 -34.43 17.69
N GLY A 331 -1.94 -33.24 17.48
CA GLY A 331 -1.21 -32.11 16.89
C GLY A 331 -0.57 -31.14 17.87
N ALA A 332 -1.14 -30.99 19.06
CA ALA A 332 -0.71 -29.99 20.03
C ALA A 332 0.63 -30.38 20.68
N ASP A 333 1.56 -29.44 20.66
CA ASP A 333 2.83 -29.60 21.34
C ASP A 333 2.65 -29.59 22.87
N PRO A 334 3.68 -29.94 23.67
CA PRO A 334 3.56 -29.98 25.12
C PRO A 334 3.24 -28.62 25.75
N ALA A 335 3.69 -27.51 25.17
CA ALA A 335 3.48 -26.17 25.70
C ALA A 335 2.02 -25.73 25.52
N LEU A 336 1.47 -25.95 24.32
CA LEU A 336 0.08 -25.69 23.99
C LEU A 336 -0.86 -26.57 24.83
N ARG A 337 -0.51 -27.83 25.07
CA ARG A 337 -1.29 -28.71 25.96
C ARG A 337 -1.31 -28.21 27.40
N ALA A 338 -0.17 -27.74 27.92
CA ALA A 338 -0.10 -27.18 29.27
C ALA A 338 -0.94 -25.90 29.37
N TRP A 339 -0.80 -24.99 28.40
CA TRP A 339 -1.61 -23.78 28.32
C TRP A 339 -3.11 -24.10 28.25
N ALA A 340 -3.52 -25.04 27.40
CA ALA A 340 -4.93 -25.37 27.23
C ALA A 340 -5.52 -25.97 28.53
N ALA A 341 -4.76 -26.81 29.25
CA ALA A 341 -5.17 -27.39 30.52
C ALA A 341 -5.38 -26.36 31.65
N GLU A 342 -4.69 -25.21 31.60
CA GLU A 342 -4.92 -24.10 32.53
C GLU A 342 -6.22 -23.34 32.24
N HIS A 343 -6.71 -23.40 31.00
CA HIS A 343 -7.85 -22.62 30.51
C HIS A 343 -9.13 -23.47 30.34
N GLY A 344 -9.09 -24.78 30.63
CA GLY A 344 -10.25 -25.67 30.53
C GLY A 344 -10.12 -26.95 31.35
N SER A 345 -11.20 -27.33 32.03
CA SER A 345 -11.23 -28.52 32.90
C SER A 345 -11.37 -29.84 32.12
N GLU A 346 -11.98 -29.81 30.94
CA GLU A 346 -12.20 -30.99 30.08
C GLU A 346 -11.71 -30.73 28.65
N PRO A 347 -11.39 -31.78 27.85
CA PRO A 347 -10.79 -31.62 26.52
C PRO A 347 -11.51 -30.64 25.59
N LEU A 348 -12.85 -30.71 25.55
CA LEU A 348 -13.66 -29.76 24.76
C LEU A 348 -13.50 -28.32 25.25
N ALA A 349 -13.54 -28.09 26.56
CA ALA A 349 -13.38 -26.74 27.12
C ALA A 349 -11.99 -26.16 26.81
N GLN A 350 -10.94 -27.00 26.86
CA GLN A 350 -9.58 -26.65 26.49
C GLN A 350 -9.49 -26.24 25.02
N LEU A 351 -10.12 -27.03 24.13
CA LEU A 351 -10.16 -26.74 22.69
C LEU A 351 -10.97 -25.49 22.37
N CYS A 352 -12.12 -25.27 23.03
CA CYS A 352 -12.90 -24.05 22.88
C CYS A 352 -12.11 -22.81 23.32
N ALA A 353 -11.39 -22.89 24.45
CA ALA A 353 -10.54 -21.80 24.92
C ALA A 353 -9.43 -21.47 23.91
N TYR A 354 -8.76 -22.50 23.37
CA TYR A 354 -7.76 -22.34 22.31
C TYR A 354 -8.35 -21.73 21.04
N CYS A 355 -9.51 -22.23 20.60
CA CYS A 355 -10.18 -21.72 19.40
C CYS A 355 -10.55 -20.24 19.55
N CYS A 356 -11.05 -19.82 20.71
CA CYS A 356 -11.31 -18.40 21.00
C CYS A 356 -10.04 -17.55 21.02
N ASP A 357 -8.94 -18.02 21.62
CA ASP A 357 -7.66 -17.29 21.63
C ASP A 357 -7.12 -17.10 20.20
N TRP A 358 -7.07 -18.18 19.43
CA TRP A 358 -6.66 -18.17 18.03
C TRP A 358 -7.56 -17.27 17.16
N LEU A 359 -8.88 -17.36 17.35
CA LEU A 359 -9.82 -16.48 16.63
C LEU A 359 -9.54 -15.02 16.94
N ARG A 360 -9.35 -14.66 18.22
CA ARG A 360 -9.11 -13.27 18.63
C ARG A 360 -7.79 -12.73 18.12
N ARG A 361 -6.71 -13.51 18.23
CA ARG A 361 -5.35 -13.03 17.99
C ARG A 361 -4.96 -13.06 16.52
N ASP A 362 -5.33 -14.14 15.82
CA ASP A 362 -4.80 -14.42 14.48
C ASP A 362 -5.85 -14.33 13.38
N VAL A 363 -7.08 -14.80 13.65
CA VAL A 363 -8.10 -14.96 12.61
C VAL A 363 -8.92 -13.70 12.40
N LEU A 364 -9.38 -13.04 13.47
CA LEU A 364 -10.29 -11.88 13.41
C LEU A 364 -9.55 -10.53 13.45
N ALA A 365 -8.23 -10.55 13.71
CA ALA A 365 -7.40 -9.37 13.72
C ALA A 365 -6.98 -8.94 12.30
N GLY A 366 -6.80 -7.64 12.10
CA GLY A 366 -6.17 -7.10 10.89
C GLY A 366 -7.09 -7.00 9.68
N TYR A 367 -8.39 -6.81 9.86
CA TYR A 367 -9.34 -6.46 8.79
C TYR A 367 -9.99 -5.12 9.11
N ARG A 368 -10.33 -4.39 8.05
CA ARG A 368 -10.98 -3.08 8.18
C ARG A 368 -12.45 -3.16 8.61
N ASP A 369 -13.12 -4.27 8.29
CA ASP A 369 -14.58 -4.44 8.41
C ASP A 369 -14.98 -5.54 9.40
N ILE A 370 -14.04 -5.99 10.25
CA ILE A 370 -14.29 -6.96 11.32
C ILE A 370 -13.90 -6.33 12.66
N GLU A 371 -14.90 -6.06 13.50
CA GLU A 371 -14.75 -5.58 14.87
C GLU A 371 -15.65 -6.42 15.80
N ILE A 372 -15.33 -7.71 15.94
CA ILE A 372 -16.10 -8.64 16.79
C ILE A 372 -15.16 -9.42 17.70
N ASP A 373 -15.66 -9.74 18.89
CA ASP A 373 -15.04 -10.73 19.77
C ASP A 373 -15.51 -12.15 19.41
N PRO A 374 -14.64 -13.16 19.54
CA PRO A 374 -15.05 -14.54 19.32
C PRO A 374 -16.00 -15.02 20.44
N ASP A 375 -17.21 -15.37 20.03
CA ASP A 375 -18.23 -16.01 20.86
C ASP A 375 -18.74 -17.26 20.13
N LEU A 376 -18.30 -18.42 20.60
CA LEU A 376 -18.69 -19.72 20.04
C LEU A 376 -20.15 -20.05 20.34
N GLU A 377 -20.68 -19.64 21.49
CA GLU A 377 -22.08 -19.90 21.85
C GLU A 377 -23.00 -19.12 20.90
N ALA A 378 -22.72 -17.83 20.68
CA ALA A 378 -23.45 -17.03 19.71
C ALA A 378 -23.27 -17.52 18.26
N TYR A 379 -22.10 -18.07 17.92
CA TYR A 379 -21.85 -18.66 16.60
C TYR A 379 -22.73 -19.91 16.36
N PHE A 380 -22.75 -20.86 17.29
CA PHE A 380 -23.56 -22.09 17.17
C PHE A 380 -25.06 -21.87 17.43
N ALA A 381 -25.44 -20.75 18.05
CA ALA A 381 -26.83 -20.33 18.16
C ALA A 381 -27.42 -19.79 16.84
N ASP A 382 -26.58 -19.44 15.87
CA ASP A 382 -27.02 -18.91 14.59
C ASP A 382 -27.73 -19.98 13.73
N ARG A 383 -28.81 -19.58 13.07
CA ARG A 383 -29.68 -20.47 12.30
C ARG A 383 -28.96 -21.10 11.10
N ASP A 384 -28.14 -20.33 10.39
CA ASP A 384 -27.48 -20.82 9.18
C ASP A 384 -26.35 -21.79 9.55
N VAL A 385 -25.66 -21.52 10.66
CA VAL A 385 -24.67 -22.43 11.26
C VAL A 385 -25.31 -23.75 11.68
N GLN A 386 -26.41 -23.72 12.42
CA GLN A 386 -27.14 -24.93 12.84
C GLN A 386 -27.60 -25.76 11.64
N ALA A 387 -28.20 -25.11 10.63
CA ALA A 387 -28.68 -25.78 9.43
C ALA A 387 -27.55 -26.50 8.67
N TYR A 388 -26.37 -25.87 8.58
CA TYR A 388 -25.20 -26.46 7.96
C TYR A 388 -24.67 -27.68 8.73
N VAL A 389 -24.49 -27.55 10.05
CA VAL A 389 -23.99 -28.64 10.90
C VAL A 389 -24.95 -29.84 10.83
N GLU A 390 -26.25 -29.63 10.97
CA GLU A 390 -27.25 -30.69 10.82
C GLU A 390 -27.23 -31.36 9.43
N GLN A 391 -26.97 -30.58 8.37
CA GLN A 391 -26.83 -31.14 7.02
C GLN A 391 -25.57 -32.01 6.93
N LEU A 392 -24.48 -31.57 7.53
CA LEU A 392 -23.22 -32.27 7.54
C LEU A 392 -23.31 -33.60 8.29
N ASP A 393 -23.93 -33.59 9.48
CA ASP A 393 -24.17 -34.79 10.29
C ASP A 393 -25.06 -35.81 9.55
N ARG A 394 -26.08 -35.32 8.83
CA ARG A 394 -26.93 -36.17 7.98
C ARG A 394 -26.15 -36.82 6.85
N ARG A 395 -25.20 -36.09 6.23
CA ARG A 395 -24.33 -36.65 5.18
C ARG A 395 -23.39 -37.72 5.73
N GLN A 396 -22.72 -37.44 6.85
CA GLN A 396 -21.82 -38.40 7.49
C GLN A 396 -22.54 -39.67 7.93
N ASN A 397 -23.73 -39.54 8.53
CA ASN A 397 -24.54 -40.69 8.93
C ASN A 397 -24.98 -41.55 7.73
N ARG A 398 -25.30 -40.94 6.59
CA ARG A 398 -25.61 -41.66 5.35
C ARG A 398 -24.40 -42.40 4.78
N GLU A 399 -23.22 -41.78 4.79
CA GLU A 399 -21.98 -42.42 4.33
C GLU A 399 -21.58 -43.62 5.21
N LEU A 400 -21.74 -43.49 6.53
CA LEU A 400 -21.50 -44.59 7.48
C LEU A 400 -22.50 -45.75 7.27
N GLN A 401 -23.78 -45.44 7.06
CA GLN A 401 -24.80 -46.45 6.76
C GLN A 401 -24.62 -47.10 5.37
N GLY A 402 -24.15 -46.35 4.38
CA GLY A 402 -23.81 -46.89 3.06
C GLY A 402 -22.59 -47.82 3.12
N ARG A 403 -21.59 -47.48 3.93
CA ARG A 403 -20.41 -48.34 4.19
C ARG A 403 -20.77 -49.60 4.98
N SER A 404 -21.69 -49.54 5.93
CA SER A 404 -22.14 -50.74 6.66
C SER A 404 -22.93 -51.71 5.77
N HIS A 405 -23.70 -51.20 4.79
CA HIS A 405 -24.39 -52.06 3.82
C HIS A 405 -23.41 -52.67 2.79
N ALA A 406 -22.42 -51.91 2.31
CA ALA A 406 -21.36 -52.43 1.43
C ALA A 406 -20.43 -53.43 2.14
N GLY A 407 -20.18 -53.25 3.43
CA GLY A 407 -19.41 -54.18 4.27
C GLY A 407 -20.11 -55.51 4.54
N THR A 408 -21.43 -55.60 4.33
CA THR A 408 -22.20 -56.84 4.50
C THR A 408 -22.18 -57.71 3.23
N GLU A 409 -21.94 -57.12 2.06
CA GLU A 409 -21.78 -57.86 0.79
C GLU A 409 -20.33 -58.27 0.50
N ALA A 410 -19.34 -57.66 1.17
CA ALA A 410 -17.90 -57.90 0.93
C ALA A 410 -17.26 -58.97 1.86
N MET A 411 -18.05 -59.80 2.56
CA MET A 411 -17.55 -60.93 3.36
C MET A 411 -17.33 -62.23 2.58
N SER A 412 -17.33 -62.18 1.24
CA SER A 412 -17.00 -63.33 0.39
C SER A 412 -16.00 -62.96 -0.71
N ALA A 413 -14.78 -62.59 -0.32
CA ALA A 413 -13.54 -62.93 -1.02
C ALA A 413 -12.35 -62.23 -0.37
N ALA A 414 -11.63 -62.94 0.51
CA ALA A 414 -10.20 -62.67 0.66
C ALA A 414 -9.45 -63.33 -0.51
N PRO A 415 -8.35 -62.73 -0.98
CA PRO A 415 -7.11 -63.46 -0.76
C PRO A 415 -5.99 -62.59 -0.17
N LEU A 416 -5.18 -63.28 0.62
CA LEU A 416 -3.90 -62.86 1.18
C LEU A 416 -2.94 -62.41 0.08
N THR A 417 -2.26 -61.28 0.27
CA THR A 417 -0.95 -61.04 -0.35
C THR A 417 -0.07 -60.24 0.59
N THR A 418 1.10 -60.80 0.86
CA THR A 418 2.20 -60.30 1.69
C THR A 418 2.91 -59.11 1.06
N ALA A 419 3.32 -58.13 1.87
CA ALA A 419 4.34 -57.15 1.53
C ALA A 419 5.25 -56.89 2.77
N PRO A 420 6.53 -56.52 2.56
CA PRO A 420 7.58 -56.71 3.54
C PRO A 420 7.76 -55.54 4.52
N VAL A 421 8.45 -55.87 5.61
CA VAL A 421 8.98 -54.97 6.66
C VAL A 421 10.19 -54.19 6.14
N LEU A 422 10.28 -52.90 6.44
CA LEU A 422 11.58 -52.24 6.70
C LEU A 422 11.44 -51.05 7.67
N ASP A 423 12.53 -50.87 8.41
CA ASP A 423 12.72 -50.23 9.70
C ASP A 423 12.59 -48.70 9.81
N SER A 424 12.20 -48.33 11.02
CA SER A 424 12.51 -47.14 11.83
C SER A 424 13.76 -46.32 11.52
N LEU A 425 13.66 -44.98 11.64
CA LEU A 425 14.75 -44.11 12.12
C LEU A 425 14.25 -42.93 12.98
N THR A 426 14.46 -43.09 14.29
CA THR A 426 14.97 -42.14 15.31
C THR A 426 14.52 -40.67 15.35
N SER A 427 13.98 -40.32 16.52
CA SER A 427 13.97 -38.97 17.11
C SER A 427 15.36 -38.37 17.26
N ARG A 428 15.47 -37.04 17.14
CA ARG A 428 16.45 -36.24 17.89
C ARG A 428 15.89 -34.84 18.12
N GLY A 429 15.73 -34.50 19.40
CA GLY A 429 15.46 -33.14 19.83
C GLY A 429 16.77 -32.36 20.02
N THR A 430 16.68 -31.05 19.86
CA THR A 430 17.61 -30.08 20.42
C THR A 430 16.83 -28.82 20.76
N ALA A 431 16.89 -28.44 22.03
CA ALA A 431 16.33 -27.21 22.56
C ALA A 431 17.30 -26.04 22.33
N ALA A 432 16.78 -24.88 21.93
CA ALA A 432 17.43 -23.59 22.06
C ALA A 432 16.38 -22.47 22.28
N SER A 433 16.30 -22.03 23.53
CA SER A 433 16.06 -20.66 24.02
C SER A 433 15.03 -19.71 23.37
N SER A 434 13.95 -19.49 24.14
CA SER A 434 13.30 -18.21 24.50
C SER A 434 12.68 -17.30 23.43
N GLU A 435 11.80 -17.85 22.59
CA GLU A 435 10.76 -17.10 21.89
C GLU A 435 9.39 -17.72 22.16
N ASP A 436 8.36 -16.89 22.20
CA ASP A 436 6.97 -17.25 22.54
C ASP A 436 6.46 -18.38 21.63
N PRO A 437 6.18 -19.59 22.15
CA PRO A 437 5.86 -20.79 21.35
C PRO A 437 4.52 -20.69 20.59
N MET A 438 3.77 -19.60 20.78
CA MET A 438 2.44 -19.35 20.19
C MET A 438 2.45 -18.32 19.05
N ARG A 439 3.62 -17.83 18.62
CA ARG A 439 3.73 -16.90 17.50
C ARG A 439 4.16 -17.67 16.25
N TRP A 440 3.33 -17.67 15.20
CA TRP A 440 3.84 -18.04 13.86
C TRP A 440 5.03 -17.13 13.56
N PRO A 441 6.18 -17.66 13.08
CA PRO A 441 7.30 -16.83 12.66
C PRO A 441 6.78 -15.77 11.71
N ASP A 442 7.38 -14.57 11.73
CA ASP A 442 7.09 -13.62 10.67
C ASP A 442 7.21 -14.38 9.34
N PRO A 443 6.21 -14.41 8.44
CA PRO A 443 6.27 -15.20 7.19
C PRO A 443 7.45 -14.81 6.29
N LEU A 444 8.21 -13.82 6.72
CA LEU A 444 9.29 -13.16 6.05
C LEU A 444 10.61 -13.22 6.86
N GLU A 445 10.68 -13.95 7.97
CA GLU A 445 11.95 -14.28 8.63
C GLU A 445 12.66 -15.46 7.90
N PRO A 446 14.01 -15.50 7.92
CA PRO A 446 14.74 -16.59 7.30
C PRO A 446 14.52 -17.91 8.07
N ALA A 447 14.40 -19.01 7.34
CA ALA A 447 14.68 -20.31 7.93
C ALA A 447 16.12 -20.26 8.48
N ALA A 448 16.30 -20.61 9.76
CA ALA A 448 17.64 -20.71 10.33
C ALA A 448 18.46 -21.71 9.49
N ASP A 449 19.63 -21.29 9.01
CA ASP A 449 20.55 -22.15 8.26
C ASP A 449 20.89 -23.39 9.10
N PRO A 450 20.84 -24.61 8.53
CA PRO A 450 21.30 -25.79 9.23
C PRO A 450 22.83 -25.77 9.30
N ALA A 451 23.36 -25.61 10.51
CA ALA A 451 24.78 -25.83 10.83
C ALA A 451 25.12 -27.33 10.92
#